data_AF-A0A0C9ZJK1-F1
#
_entry.id   AF-A0A0C9ZJK1-F1
#
_cell.length_a   1.000
_cell.length_b   1.000
_cell.length_c   1.000
_cell.angle_alpha   90.00
_cell.angle_beta   90.00
_cell.angle_gamma   90.00
#
_symmetry.space_group_name_H-M   'P 1'
#
loop_
_entity.id
_entity.type
_entity.pdbx_description
1 polymer ?
#
loop_
_entity_poly.entity_id
_entity_poly.type
_entity_poly.pdbx_seq_one_letter_code
_entity_poly.pdbx_strand_id
1 'polypeptide(L)'
;MSWLKVIAHFQAQGWEVKASYYLTHKLDMCRLTFHSDLKKAVMKSVHADYELYPPSTTKLEEEHIAAVKKKADNLLSTGKYLCGEPDNQGRASNFAHCTLKNITLAFYYANTSKCLCQFLEFQEYIPYKVLALITAMVHTLLLLFRKYGIDKSAQVNSQDVEEGYIMLNKAISNVLDHPHHSPKLNTMLVDWAQTGMTGYVTKHKPTECMRNEFAPILD
;
A
#
# COMPACT_ATOMS: atom_id res chain seq x y z
N MET A 1 -3.20 1.36 16.69
CA MET A 1 -3.81 2.59 16.18
C MET A 1 -4.60 2.19 14.94
N SER A 2 -5.84 1.75 15.13
CA SER A 2 -6.58 1.01 14.10
C SER A 2 -7.01 1.90 12.94
N TRP A 3 -7.37 1.30 11.82
CA TRP A 3 -7.83 1.96 10.58
C TRP A 3 -8.96 2.99 10.82
N LEU A 4 -9.67 2.89 11.95
CA LEU A 4 -10.59 3.90 12.48
C LEU A 4 -9.95 5.27 12.68
N LYS A 5 -8.67 5.35 13.08
CA LYS A 5 -7.95 6.63 13.25
C LYS A 5 -7.49 7.23 11.94
N VAL A 6 -7.30 6.43 10.88
CA VAL A 6 -6.99 6.94 9.53
C VAL A 6 -8.23 7.61 8.95
N ILE A 7 -9.39 6.96 9.01
CA ILE A 7 -10.68 7.57 8.62
C ILE A 7 -11.04 8.74 9.53
N ALA A 8 -10.94 8.59 10.84
CA ALA A 8 -11.27 9.67 11.77
C ALA A 8 -10.37 10.89 11.59
N HIS A 9 -9.12 10.71 11.13
CA HIS A 9 -8.24 11.81 10.75
C HIS A 9 -8.70 12.52 9.48
N PHE A 10 -9.18 11.80 8.46
CA PHE A 10 -9.79 12.42 7.27
C PHE A 10 -11.10 13.14 7.62
N GLN A 11 -11.89 12.60 8.55
CA GLN A 11 -13.11 13.25 9.06
C GLN A 11 -12.81 14.48 9.93
N ALA A 12 -11.75 14.45 10.75
CA ALA A 12 -11.34 15.57 11.60
C ALA A 12 -10.79 16.77 10.80
N GLN A 13 -10.39 16.57 9.54
CA GLN A 13 -9.96 17.64 8.62
C GLN A 13 -11.12 18.28 7.83
N GLY A 14 -12.38 17.90 8.10
CA GLY A 14 -13.56 18.60 7.57
C GLY A 14 -13.88 18.32 6.10
N TRP A 15 -13.35 17.25 5.51
CA TRP A 15 -13.72 16.85 4.15
C TRP A 15 -15.09 16.14 4.16
N GLU A 16 -16.15 16.87 3.81
CA GLU A 16 -17.52 16.35 3.75
C GLU A 16 -17.67 15.27 2.67
N VAL A 17 -17.84 14.03 3.09
CA VAL A 17 -18.43 12.97 2.24
C VAL A 17 -19.92 12.88 2.61
N LYS A 18 -20.80 13.54 1.83
CA LYS A 18 -22.25 13.38 1.97
C LYS A 18 -22.72 12.03 1.38
N ALA A 19 -23.64 11.24 1.95
CA ALA A 19 -23.96 10.91 3.35
C ALA A 19 -24.91 9.68 3.44
N SER A 20 -25.74 9.34 2.44
CA SER A 20 -26.96 8.57 2.78
C SER A 20 -27.15 7.15 2.21
N TYR A 21 -26.27 6.60 1.36
CA TYR A 21 -26.49 5.25 0.79
C TYR A 21 -25.29 4.29 0.84
N TYR A 22 -24.09 4.82 1.05
CA TYR A 22 -22.85 4.02 1.14
C TYR A 22 -22.62 3.43 2.55
N LEU A 23 -23.35 3.94 3.54
CA LEU A 23 -22.98 3.90 4.96
C LEU A 23 -23.38 2.62 5.70
N THR A 24 -24.41 1.89 5.28
CA THR A 24 -25.02 0.91 6.21
C THR A 24 -24.40 -0.49 6.15
N HIS A 25 -23.92 -0.96 4.98
CA HIS A 25 -23.40 -2.34 4.84
C HIS A 25 -22.17 -2.50 3.94
N LYS A 26 -21.71 -1.42 3.28
CA LYS A 26 -20.62 -1.49 2.31
C LYS A 26 -19.25 -1.33 2.94
N LEU A 27 -19.12 -0.72 4.12
CA LEU A 27 -17.83 -0.50 4.78
C LEU A 27 -17.23 -1.80 5.31
N ASP A 28 -18.02 -2.67 5.94
CA ASP A 28 -17.50 -3.96 6.44
C ASP A 28 -17.25 -4.95 5.30
N MET A 29 -18.10 -4.93 4.26
CA MET A 29 -17.83 -5.64 3.01
C MET A 29 -16.58 -5.10 2.32
N CYS A 30 -16.43 -3.78 2.16
CA CYS A 30 -15.22 -3.17 1.59
C CYS A 30 -13.99 -3.48 2.44
N ARG A 31 -14.07 -3.49 3.77
CA ARG A 31 -12.95 -3.86 4.65
C ARG A 31 -12.49 -5.30 4.41
N LEU A 32 -13.43 -6.25 4.34
CA LEU A 32 -13.13 -7.67 4.08
C LEU A 32 -12.68 -7.91 2.63
N THR A 33 -13.31 -7.24 1.66
CA THR A 33 -12.97 -7.37 0.22
C THR A 33 -11.62 -6.73 -0.07
N PHE A 34 -11.35 -5.55 0.49
CA PHE A 34 -10.09 -4.83 0.33
C PHE A 34 -8.93 -5.57 1.00
N HIS A 35 -9.14 -6.17 2.18
CA HIS A 35 -8.11 -6.98 2.84
C HIS A 35 -7.80 -8.25 2.04
N SER A 36 -8.83 -8.96 1.56
CA SER A 36 -8.64 -10.19 0.77
C SER A 36 -8.06 -9.92 -0.63
N ASP A 37 -8.48 -8.86 -1.31
CA ASP A 37 -7.93 -8.46 -2.60
C ASP A 37 -6.51 -7.90 -2.47
N LEU A 38 -6.22 -7.12 -1.42
CA LEU A 38 -4.86 -6.66 -1.12
C LEU A 38 -3.96 -7.84 -0.81
N LYS A 39 -4.41 -8.78 0.04
CA LYS A 39 -3.68 -10.02 0.32
C LYS A 39 -3.36 -10.77 -0.97
N LYS A 40 -4.32 -10.92 -1.89
CA LYS A 40 -4.10 -11.58 -3.19
C LYS A 40 -3.07 -10.84 -4.05
N ALA A 41 -3.17 -9.52 -4.16
CA ALA A 41 -2.24 -8.70 -4.92
C ALA A 41 -0.81 -8.77 -4.35
N VAL A 42 -0.70 -8.70 -3.02
CA VAL A 42 0.57 -8.80 -2.31
C VAL A 42 1.17 -10.20 -2.47
N MET A 43 0.41 -11.26 -2.22
CA MET A 43 0.87 -12.65 -2.39
C MET A 43 1.44 -12.89 -3.80
N LYS A 44 0.72 -12.45 -4.84
CA LYS A 44 1.18 -12.62 -6.22
C LYS A 44 2.52 -11.91 -6.47
N SER A 45 2.66 -10.68 -5.99
CA SER A 45 3.85 -9.86 -6.24
C SER A 45 5.04 -10.29 -5.38
N VAL A 46 4.79 -10.64 -4.12
CA VAL A 46 5.82 -11.07 -3.17
C VAL A 46 6.48 -12.37 -3.64
N HIS A 47 5.71 -13.32 -4.17
CA HIS A 47 6.29 -14.54 -4.73
C HIS A 47 7.24 -14.25 -5.90
N ALA A 48 6.77 -13.43 -6.85
CA ALA A 48 7.49 -13.11 -8.08
C ALA A 48 8.75 -12.28 -7.79
N ASP A 49 8.59 -11.16 -7.11
CA ASP A 49 9.59 -10.10 -7.07
C ASP A 49 10.63 -10.30 -5.96
N TYR A 50 10.30 -11.05 -4.89
CA TYR A 50 11.28 -11.42 -3.85
C TYR A 50 11.93 -12.78 -4.10
N GLU A 51 11.65 -13.40 -5.25
CA GLU A 51 12.18 -14.72 -5.62
C GLU A 51 11.91 -15.77 -4.53
N LEU A 52 10.72 -15.74 -3.93
CA LEU A 52 10.30 -16.73 -2.95
C LEU A 52 9.81 -18.00 -3.67
N TYR A 53 10.67 -18.50 -4.56
CA TYR A 53 10.49 -19.74 -5.30
C TYR A 53 11.48 -20.78 -4.77
N PRO A 54 11.14 -22.08 -4.86
CA PRO A 54 12.14 -23.11 -4.69
C PRO A 54 13.20 -22.99 -5.79
N PRO A 55 14.45 -23.37 -5.50
CA PRO A 55 15.41 -23.70 -6.55
C PRO A 55 14.78 -24.73 -7.49
N SER A 56 14.87 -24.52 -8.80
CA SER A 56 14.28 -25.40 -9.83
C SER A 56 14.80 -26.85 -9.77
N THR A 57 15.89 -27.09 -9.05
CA THR A 57 16.53 -28.40 -8.84
C THR A 57 15.99 -29.15 -7.63
N THR A 58 15.24 -28.51 -6.73
CA THR A 58 14.76 -29.08 -5.47
C THR A 58 13.48 -29.90 -5.72
N LYS A 59 13.57 -31.22 -5.55
CA LYS A 59 12.43 -32.15 -5.69
C LYS A 59 11.69 -32.38 -4.37
N LEU A 60 12.32 -32.06 -3.23
CA LEU A 60 11.78 -32.34 -1.90
C LEU A 60 11.05 -31.12 -1.32
N GLU A 61 9.83 -31.33 -0.83
CA GLU A 61 9.00 -30.27 -0.26
C GLU A 61 9.63 -29.60 0.97
N GLU A 62 10.35 -30.37 1.79
CA GLU A 62 11.03 -29.87 3.00
C GLU A 62 12.16 -28.88 2.67
N GLU A 63 12.96 -29.17 1.65
CA GLU A 63 14.01 -28.27 1.17
C GLU A 63 13.43 -26.96 0.61
N HIS A 64 12.28 -27.06 -0.07
CA HIS A 64 11.56 -25.89 -0.55
C HIS A 64 11.08 -25.00 0.60
N ILE A 65 10.45 -25.60 1.61
CA ILE A 65 10.00 -24.88 2.81
C ILE A 65 11.19 -24.21 3.50
N ALA A 66 12.31 -24.91 3.67
CA ALA A 66 13.52 -24.37 4.29
C ALA A 66 14.11 -23.19 3.49
N ALA A 67 14.17 -23.28 2.17
CA ALA A 67 14.66 -22.22 1.30
C ALA A 67 13.82 -20.94 1.41
N VAL A 68 12.49 -21.07 1.38
CA VAL A 68 11.56 -19.94 1.53
C VAL A 68 11.71 -19.31 2.90
N LYS A 69 11.74 -20.12 3.98
CA LYS A 69 11.94 -19.61 5.35
C LYS A 69 13.23 -18.81 5.46
N LYS A 70 14.33 -19.33 4.91
CA LYS A 70 15.65 -18.68 4.91
C LYS A 70 15.65 -17.36 4.13
N LYS A 71 15.05 -17.33 2.94
CA LYS A 71 14.96 -16.09 2.13
C LYS A 71 14.10 -15.03 2.82
N ALA A 72 12.94 -15.42 3.36
CA ALA A 72 12.07 -14.52 4.11
C ALA A 72 12.77 -13.95 5.35
N ASP A 73 13.50 -14.78 6.09
CA ASP A 73 14.29 -14.34 7.25
C ASP A 73 15.41 -13.37 6.85
N ASN A 74 16.13 -13.65 5.77
CA ASN A 74 17.15 -12.75 5.25
C ASN A 74 16.55 -11.39 4.82
N LEU A 75 15.40 -11.38 4.15
CA LEU A 75 14.71 -10.14 3.77
C LEU A 75 14.32 -9.32 5.00
N LEU A 76 13.75 -9.97 6.02
CA LEU A 76 13.32 -9.33 7.27
C LEU A 76 14.50 -8.79 8.09
N SER A 77 15.53 -9.61 8.30
CA SER A 77 16.70 -9.26 9.13
C SER A 77 17.55 -8.15 8.52
N THR A 78 17.67 -8.11 7.18
CA THR A 78 18.44 -7.07 6.47
C THR A 78 17.61 -5.85 6.09
N GLY A 79 16.28 -5.90 6.25
CA GLY A 79 15.37 -4.86 5.78
C GLY A 79 15.32 -4.71 4.25
N LYS A 80 15.93 -5.62 3.49
CA LYS A 80 16.03 -5.52 2.02
C LYS A 80 14.67 -5.46 1.31
N TYR A 81 13.61 -5.99 1.92
CA TYR A 81 12.25 -5.87 1.39
C TYR A 81 11.72 -4.43 1.35
N LEU A 82 12.38 -3.49 2.04
CA LEU A 82 12.06 -2.06 1.99
C LEU A 82 12.92 -1.33 0.95
N CYS A 83 14.09 -1.85 0.62
CA CYS A 83 15.11 -1.09 -0.10
C CYS A 83 15.00 -1.34 -1.61
N GLY A 84 14.91 -0.26 -2.39
CA GLY A 84 15.19 -0.33 -3.82
C GLY A 84 16.70 -0.32 -4.10
N GLU A 85 17.05 -0.24 -5.38
CA GLU A 85 18.44 -0.08 -5.80
C GLU A 85 19.10 1.14 -5.14
N PRO A 86 20.39 1.05 -4.76
CA PRO A 86 21.14 2.20 -4.26
C PRO A 86 21.13 3.36 -5.27
N ASP A 87 21.17 4.60 -4.78
CA ASP A 87 21.39 5.73 -5.69
C ASP A 87 22.82 5.77 -6.23
N ASN A 88 23.08 6.76 -7.09
CA ASN A 88 24.40 7.05 -7.65
C ASN A 88 25.51 7.29 -6.61
N GLN A 89 25.17 7.50 -5.34
CA GLN A 89 26.12 7.63 -4.23
C GLN A 89 26.16 6.36 -3.35
N GLY A 90 25.56 5.26 -3.80
CA GLY A 90 25.49 4.00 -3.06
C GLY A 90 24.56 4.03 -1.85
N ARG A 91 23.72 5.07 -1.68
CA ARG A 91 22.82 5.17 -0.53
C ARG A 91 21.51 4.44 -0.80
N ALA A 92 21.00 3.75 0.22
CA ALA A 92 19.77 3.00 0.12
C ALA A 92 18.57 3.88 -0.29
N SER A 93 17.69 3.30 -1.07
CA SER A 93 16.41 3.88 -1.45
C SER A 93 15.32 3.29 -0.54
N ASN A 94 15.03 3.96 0.57
CA ASN A 94 14.06 3.47 1.55
C ASN A 94 12.65 3.41 0.96
N PHE A 95 11.92 2.32 1.24
CA PHE A 95 10.58 2.02 0.71
C PHE A 95 10.48 1.97 -0.82
N ALA A 96 11.60 1.78 -1.51
CA ALA A 96 11.68 1.83 -2.97
C ALA A 96 11.79 0.47 -3.64
N HIS A 97 11.59 -0.63 -2.90
CA HIS A 97 11.60 -1.96 -3.50
C HIS A 97 10.53 -2.05 -4.61
N CYS A 98 10.88 -2.59 -5.77
CA CYS A 98 10.00 -2.63 -6.95
C CYS A 98 8.67 -3.35 -6.66
N THR A 99 8.68 -4.36 -5.80
CA THR A 99 7.47 -5.06 -5.33
C THR A 99 6.45 -4.11 -4.70
N LEU A 100 6.92 -3.12 -3.91
CA LEU A 100 6.02 -2.15 -3.29
C LEU A 100 5.36 -1.29 -4.37
N LYS A 101 6.12 -0.84 -5.39
CA LYS A 101 5.57 -0.15 -6.57
C LYS A 101 4.51 -1.01 -7.25
N ASN A 102 4.86 -2.24 -7.61
CA ASN A 102 4.00 -3.16 -8.36
C ASN A 102 2.69 -3.45 -7.64
N ILE A 103 2.74 -3.72 -6.33
CA ILE A 103 1.53 -3.92 -5.52
C ILE A 103 0.68 -2.66 -5.51
N THR A 104 1.30 -1.49 -5.32
CA THR A 104 0.58 -0.22 -5.25
C THR A 104 -0.15 0.07 -6.54
N LEU A 105 0.53 -0.08 -7.69
CA LEU A 105 -0.07 0.12 -9.01
C LEU A 105 -1.18 -0.90 -9.29
N ALA A 106 -0.91 -2.18 -9.06
CA ALA A 106 -1.86 -3.26 -9.31
C ALA A 106 -3.12 -3.12 -8.46
N PHE A 107 -2.99 -2.67 -7.22
CA PHE A 107 -4.11 -2.60 -6.30
C PHE A 107 -4.91 -1.30 -6.39
N TYR A 108 -4.23 -0.15 -6.56
CA TYR A 108 -4.86 1.17 -6.49
C TYR A 108 -5.10 1.85 -7.83
N TYR A 109 -4.53 1.34 -8.93
CA TYR A 109 -4.65 1.97 -10.25
C TYR A 109 -5.14 1.03 -11.36
N ALA A 110 -5.04 -0.30 -11.21
CA ALA A 110 -5.38 -1.23 -12.28
C ALA A 110 -6.88 -1.50 -12.48
N ASN A 111 -7.78 -1.09 -11.58
CA ASN A 111 -9.22 -1.37 -11.69
C ASN A 111 -10.10 -0.12 -11.57
N THR A 112 -10.64 0.34 -12.69
CA THR A 112 -11.46 1.55 -12.82
C THR A 112 -12.77 1.56 -12.02
N SER A 113 -13.23 0.42 -11.49
CA SER A 113 -14.52 0.31 -10.78
C SER A 113 -14.44 0.53 -9.27
N LYS A 114 -13.23 0.48 -8.67
CA LYS A 114 -13.03 0.56 -7.20
C LYS A 114 -11.71 1.27 -6.79
N CYS A 115 -11.01 1.92 -7.72
CA CYS A 115 -9.68 2.46 -7.47
C CYS A 115 -9.64 3.85 -6.83
N LEU A 116 -8.55 4.10 -6.11
CA LEU A 116 -8.27 5.41 -5.53
C LEU A 116 -7.89 6.45 -6.59
N CYS A 117 -7.52 6.03 -7.81
CA CYS A 117 -7.20 6.92 -8.94
C CYS A 117 -8.30 7.93 -9.33
N GLN A 118 -9.55 7.73 -8.89
CA GLN A 118 -10.62 8.72 -9.10
C GLN A 118 -10.50 9.96 -8.20
N PHE A 119 -9.74 9.87 -7.11
CA PHE A 119 -9.54 10.98 -6.17
C PHE A 119 -8.28 11.75 -6.56
N LEU A 120 -8.40 13.07 -6.76
CA LEU A 120 -7.30 13.94 -7.21
C LEU A 120 -6.02 13.77 -6.40
N GLU A 121 -6.13 13.68 -5.07
CA GLU A 121 -4.98 13.48 -4.18
C GLU A 121 -4.16 12.24 -4.54
N PHE A 122 -4.83 11.16 -4.95
CA PHE A 122 -4.21 9.90 -5.36
C PHE A 122 -3.76 9.90 -6.83
N GLN A 123 -4.12 10.91 -7.62
CA GLN A 123 -3.60 11.07 -8.97
C GLN A 123 -2.21 11.73 -8.96
N GLU A 124 -1.99 12.62 -7.99
CA GLU A 124 -0.76 13.39 -7.87
C GLU A 124 0.27 12.74 -6.95
N TYR A 125 -0.19 11.98 -5.95
CA TYR A 125 0.65 11.49 -4.88
C TYR A 125 0.14 10.19 -4.25
N ILE A 126 1.05 9.32 -3.81
CA ILE A 126 0.69 8.13 -3.02
C ILE A 126 0.86 8.46 -1.53
N PRO A 127 -0.23 8.51 -0.74
CA PRO A 127 -0.12 8.86 0.68
C PRO A 127 0.75 7.89 1.46
N TYR A 128 1.54 8.42 2.41
CA TYR A 128 2.41 7.59 3.28
C TYR A 128 1.66 6.48 4.00
N LYS A 129 0.42 6.74 4.41
CA LYS A 129 -0.43 5.74 5.08
C LYS A 129 -0.77 4.56 4.15
N VAL A 130 -0.90 4.81 2.86
CA VAL A 130 -1.10 3.75 1.86
C VAL A 130 0.17 2.93 1.69
N LEU A 131 1.33 3.59 1.54
CA LEU A 131 2.63 2.92 1.49
C LEU A 131 2.86 2.06 2.74
N ALA A 132 2.57 2.59 3.94
CA ALA A 132 2.70 1.87 5.20
C ALA A 132 1.81 0.63 5.25
N LEU A 133 0.57 0.71 4.76
CA LEU A 133 -0.36 -0.42 4.75
C LEU A 133 0.10 -1.56 3.82
N ILE A 134 0.51 -1.22 2.61
CA ILE A 134 1.05 -2.21 1.65
C ILE A 134 2.28 -2.88 2.24
N THR A 135 3.18 -2.06 2.78
CA THR A 135 4.43 -2.55 3.37
C THR A 135 4.16 -3.40 4.60
N ALA A 136 3.14 -3.08 5.41
CA ALA A 136 2.72 -3.90 6.55
C ALA A 136 2.20 -5.25 6.09
N MET A 137 1.39 -5.30 5.02
CA MET A 137 0.92 -6.56 4.46
C MET A 137 2.08 -7.43 3.94
N VAL A 138 3.05 -6.83 3.24
CA VAL A 138 4.27 -7.52 2.81
C VAL A 138 5.05 -8.05 4.01
N HIS A 139 5.26 -7.20 5.02
CA HIS A 139 5.97 -7.56 6.24
C HIS A 139 5.32 -8.75 6.96
N THR A 140 4.00 -8.70 7.17
CA THR A 140 3.25 -9.79 7.81
C THR A 140 3.32 -11.09 7.00
N LEU A 141 3.25 -11.02 5.68
CA LEU A 141 3.42 -12.22 4.84
C LEU A 141 4.83 -12.79 4.91
N LEU A 142 5.87 -11.95 4.93
CA LEU A 142 7.24 -12.40 5.15
C LEU A 142 7.42 -13.06 6.53
N LEU A 143 6.75 -12.55 7.58
CA LEU A 143 6.76 -13.20 8.90
C LEU A 143 6.12 -14.59 8.86
N LEU A 144 5.01 -14.74 8.13
CA LEU A 144 4.36 -16.04 7.93
C LEU A 144 5.27 -16.99 7.15
N PHE A 145 5.91 -16.52 6.08
CA PHE A 145 6.83 -17.33 5.29
C PHE A 145 8.06 -17.74 6.07
N ARG A 146 8.60 -16.87 6.93
CA ARG A 146 9.68 -17.23 7.85
C ARG A 146 9.27 -18.34 8.81
N LYS A 147 8.02 -18.33 9.29
CA LYS A 147 7.51 -19.31 10.26
C LYS A 147 7.13 -20.64 9.62
N TYR A 148 6.43 -20.61 8.49
CA TYR A 148 5.76 -21.77 7.91
C TYR A 148 6.25 -22.15 6.51
N GLY A 149 7.02 -21.32 5.82
CA GLY A 149 7.25 -21.45 4.38
C GLY A 149 6.00 -21.04 3.59
N ILE A 150 5.82 -21.55 2.37
CA ILE A 150 4.60 -21.30 1.56
C ILE A 150 3.49 -22.25 2.03
N ASP A 151 2.88 -21.95 3.17
CA ASP A 151 1.68 -22.66 3.63
C ASP A 151 0.42 -21.91 3.20
N LYS A 152 -0.41 -22.55 2.36
CA LYS A 152 -1.67 -21.98 1.86
C LYS A 152 -2.74 -21.85 2.96
N SER A 153 -2.62 -22.59 4.05
CA SER A 153 -3.54 -22.55 5.18
C SER A 153 -3.27 -21.37 6.13
N ALA A 154 -2.07 -20.79 6.08
CA ALA A 154 -1.69 -19.67 6.94
C ALA A 154 -2.55 -18.44 6.67
N GLN A 155 -3.22 -17.96 7.73
CA GLN A 155 -4.04 -16.77 7.67
C GLN A 155 -3.26 -15.54 8.12
N VAL A 156 -3.50 -14.44 7.41
CA VAL A 156 -3.00 -13.13 7.80
C VAL A 156 -3.90 -12.62 8.92
N ASN A 157 -3.32 -12.44 10.09
CA ASN A 157 -4.00 -11.87 11.25
C ASN A 157 -4.05 -10.34 11.14
N SER A 158 -5.21 -9.74 11.36
CA SER A 158 -5.37 -8.29 11.32
C SER A 158 -4.55 -7.56 12.39
N GLN A 159 -4.33 -8.20 13.55
CA GLN A 159 -3.52 -7.64 14.63
C GLN A 159 -2.04 -7.51 14.19
N ASP A 160 -1.48 -8.55 13.58
CA ASP A 160 -0.09 -8.53 13.08
C ASP A 160 0.10 -7.46 12.00
N VAL A 161 -0.91 -7.25 11.14
CA VAL A 161 -0.89 -6.18 10.14
C VAL A 161 -0.96 -4.81 10.80
N GLU A 162 -1.79 -4.64 11.83
CA GLU A 162 -1.88 -3.37 12.57
C GLU A 162 -0.57 -3.02 13.28
N GLU A 163 0.07 -4.00 13.92
CA GLU A 163 1.37 -3.81 14.57
C GLU A 163 2.46 -3.45 13.55
N GLY A 164 2.52 -4.19 12.43
CA GLY A 164 3.39 -3.87 11.32
C GLY A 164 3.15 -2.46 10.77
N TYR A 165 1.89 -2.07 10.60
CA TYR A 165 1.50 -0.74 10.14
C TYR A 165 2.00 0.36 11.08
N ILE A 166 1.81 0.23 12.40
CA ILE A 166 2.29 1.21 13.38
C ILE A 166 3.81 1.35 13.31
N MET A 167 4.52 0.22 13.28
CA MET A 167 5.99 0.19 13.17
C MET A 167 6.47 0.88 11.88
N LEU A 168 5.85 0.56 10.75
CA LEU A 168 6.26 1.09 9.45
C LEU A 168 5.89 2.56 9.26
N ASN A 169 4.79 3.03 9.86
CA ASN A 169 4.52 4.48 9.90
C ASN A 169 5.64 5.23 10.63
N LYS A 170 6.10 4.71 11.78
CA LYS A 170 7.23 5.31 12.49
C LYS A 170 8.51 5.29 11.65
N ALA A 171 8.76 4.20 10.93
CA ALA A 171 9.90 4.11 10.02
C ALA A 171 9.81 5.13 8.87
N ILE A 172 8.62 5.35 8.31
CA ILE A 172 8.41 6.41 7.30
C ILE A 172 8.65 7.79 7.92
N SER A 173 8.13 8.08 9.11
CA SER A 173 8.41 9.35 9.80
C SER A 173 9.92 9.60 9.95
N ASN A 174 10.68 8.60 10.37
CA ASN A 174 12.14 8.72 10.47
C ASN A 174 12.81 9.01 9.11
N VAL A 175 12.28 8.45 8.02
CA VAL A 175 12.76 8.74 6.65
C VAL A 175 12.44 10.19 6.26
N LEU A 176 11.27 10.68 6.64
CA LEU A 176 10.82 12.04 6.35
C LEU A 176 11.60 13.11 7.13
N ASP A 177 12.10 12.77 8.30
CA ASP A 177 12.96 13.64 9.12
C ASP A 177 14.40 13.73 8.55
N HIS A 178 14.76 12.87 7.59
CA HIS A 178 16.11 12.83 7.03
C HIS A 178 16.24 13.69 5.75
N PRO A 179 17.14 14.71 5.72
CA PRO A 179 17.23 15.67 4.60
C PRO A 179 17.47 15.04 3.22
N HIS A 180 18.25 13.96 3.16
CA HIS A 180 18.49 13.23 1.90
C HIS A 180 17.33 12.31 1.49
N HIS A 181 16.76 11.55 2.43
CA HIS A 181 15.83 10.48 2.09
C HIS A 181 14.40 10.98 1.91
N SER A 182 14.02 12.07 2.57
CA SER A 182 12.68 12.66 2.49
C SER A 182 12.33 13.13 1.08
N PRO A 183 13.13 13.97 0.39
CA PRO A 183 12.84 14.37 -0.99
C PRO A 183 12.81 13.18 -1.96
N LYS A 184 13.66 12.18 -1.74
CA LYS A 184 13.74 10.97 -2.57
C LYS A 184 12.48 10.13 -2.46
N LEU A 185 11.99 9.89 -1.24
CA LEU A 185 10.73 9.19 -0.98
C LEU A 185 9.54 9.93 -1.64
N ASN A 186 9.48 11.25 -1.49
CA ASN A 186 8.38 12.04 -2.03
C ASN A 186 8.35 12.02 -3.56
N THR A 187 9.52 12.22 -4.19
CA THR A 187 9.66 12.16 -5.65
C THR A 187 9.23 10.81 -6.19
N MET A 188 9.62 9.73 -5.51
CA MET A 188 9.23 8.37 -5.87
C MET A 188 7.71 8.15 -5.79
N LEU A 189 7.06 8.65 -4.72
CA LEU A 189 5.61 8.48 -4.56
C LEU A 189 4.81 9.28 -5.59
N VAL A 190 5.31 10.43 -6.04
CA VAL A 190 4.76 11.18 -7.19
C VAL A 190 4.94 10.38 -8.49
N ASP A 191 6.15 9.88 -8.77
CA ASP A 191 6.44 9.07 -9.97
C ASP A 191 5.51 7.85 -10.07
N TRP A 192 5.29 7.18 -8.94
CA TRP A 192 4.41 6.02 -8.90
C TRP A 192 2.95 6.40 -9.16
N ALA A 193 2.46 7.50 -8.58
CA ALA A 193 1.12 7.99 -8.87
C ALA A 193 0.95 8.29 -10.36
N GLN A 194 1.89 9.05 -10.95
CA GLN A 194 1.89 9.38 -12.38
C GLN A 194 1.95 8.14 -13.28
N THR A 195 2.78 7.16 -12.92
CA THR A 195 2.83 5.86 -13.60
C THR A 195 1.45 5.19 -13.57
N GLY A 196 0.81 5.14 -12.40
CA GLY A 196 -0.51 4.53 -12.22
C GLY A 196 -1.63 5.27 -12.98
N MET A 197 -1.48 6.57 -13.18
CA MET A 197 -2.43 7.39 -13.95
C MET A 197 -2.25 7.30 -15.47
N THR A 198 -1.20 6.66 -15.96
CA THR A 198 -0.96 6.55 -17.40
C THR A 198 -2.11 5.80 -18.09
N GLY A 199 -2.77 6.47 -19.05
CA GLY A 199 -3.94 5.93 -19.77
C GLY A 199 -5.28 6.12 -19.06
N TYR A 200 -5.31 6.75 -17.88
CA TYR A 200 -6.56 7.12 -17.21
C TYR A 200 -7.11 8.42 -17.82
N VAL A 201 -8.30 8.35 -18.40
CA VAL A 201 -9.06 9.53 -18.83
C VAL A 201 -10.02 9.91 -17.71
N THR A 202 -9.85 11.09 -17.13
CA THR A 202 -10.80 11.64 -16.15
C THR A 202 -12.18 11.73 -16.80
N LYS A 203 -13.13 10.92 -16.32
CA LYS A 203 -14.53 11.05 -16.70
C LYS A 203 -15.07 12.34 -16.08
N HIS A 204 -15.02 13.41 -16.87
CA HIS A 204 -15.52 14.76 -16.62
C HIS A 204 -14.91 15.52 -15.43
N LYS A 205 -14.24 16.63 -15.75
CA LYS A 205 -14.25 17.82 -14.88
C LYS A 205 -15.69 18.09 -14.47
N PRO A 206 -16.01 18.33 -13.19
CA PRO A 206 -17.25 19.02 -12.88
C PRO A 206 -17.16 20.36 -13.63
N THR A 207 -18.09 20.57 -14.55
CA THR A 207 -18.45 21.90 -15.02
C THR A 207 -18.49 22.79 -13.78
N GLU A 208 -17.83 23.95 -13.81
CA GLU A 208 -17.98 24.98 -12.79
C GLU A 208 -19.46 25.07 -12.44
N CYS A 209 -19.82 24.55 -11.27
CA CYS A 209 -21.13 24.80 -10.71
C CYS A 209 -21.10 26.29 -10.46
N MET A 210 -21.71 27.06 -11.36
CA MET A 210 -21.96 28.47 -11.14
C MET A 210 -22.45 28.58 -9.70
N ARG A 211 -21.71 29.36 -8.90
CA ARG A 211 -22.16 29.79 -7.58
C ARG A 211 -23.57 30.34 -7.77
N ASN A 212 -24.58 29.56 -7.40
CA ASN A 212 -25.87 30.14 -7.08
C ASN A 212 -25.61 30.94 -5.81
N GLU A 213 -25.42 32.25 -6.01
CA GLU A 213 -25.44 33.25 -4.98
C GLU A 213 -26.71 33.04 -4.16
N PHE A 214 -26.56 32.47 -2.96
CA PHE A 214 -27.57 32.60 -1.92
C PHE A 214 -27.51 34.05 -1.44
N ALA A 215 -28.09 34.96 -2.22
CA ALA A 215 -28.46 36.28 -1.74
C ALA A 215 -29.74 36.12 -0.87
N PRO A 216 -29.74 36.55 0.40
CA PRO A 216 -30.98 36.61 1.17
C PRO A 216 -31.88 37.71 0.57
N ILE A 217 -33.10 37.34 0.20
CA ILE A 217 -34.17 38.28 -0.11
C ILE A 217 -34.62 38.88 1.23
N LEU A 218 -34.45 40.20 1.37
CA LEU A 218 -35.01 40.98 2.47
C LEU A 218 -36.24 41.69 1.92
N ASP A 219 -37.40 41.31 2.46
CA ASP A 219 -38.60 42.17 2.51
C ASP A 219 -38.66 42.82 3.89
#